data_AF-A0A2V2QE81-F1
#
_entry.id   AF-A0A2V2QE81-F1
#
_cell.length_a   1.000
_cell.length_b   1.000
_cell.length_c   1.000
_cell.angle_alpha   90.00
_cell.angle_beta   90.00
_cell.angle_gamma   90.00
#
_symmetry.space_group_name_H-M   'P 1'
#
loop_
_entity.id
_entity.type
_entity.pdbx_description
1 polymer ?
#
loop_
_entity_poly.entity_id
_entity_poly.type
_entity_poly.pdbx_seq_one_letter_code
_entity_poly.pdbx_strand_id
1 'polypeptide(L)'
;MAFTGWILGGTALLDLAHLPALYRATGRPVRGAVVRPVVTTSALMACGDIAAAGTVSLLFLMLGASRHHEQTGHLYLMILASSVLLNGFGYLLRLFQPHVSLTLRSVDPASLDRRVVRRLLPVAAAGAVWSAGSLALAWWAERTALAPPPVVVLLLYVLCVPLFFTVGSLNYLLENATPHTLRATALSALGGLLCAVLLGLVLVPALGALGAVAALASGEVAHAVLARL
;
A
#
# COMPACT_ATOMS: atom_id res chain seq x y z
N MET A 1 -24.63 9.15 -3.48
CA MET A 1 -25.55 8.10 -3.02
C MET A 1 -25.95 7.16 -4.15
N ALA A 2 -26.60 7.62 -5.22
CA ALA A 2 -27.04 6.74 -6.32
C ALA A 2 -25.87 5.99 -6.99
N PHE A 3 -24.83 6.71 -7.44
CA PHE A 3 -23.68 6.12 -8.15
C PHE A 3 -22.97 5.00 -7.37
N THR A 4 -22.76 5.19 -6.07
CA THR A 4 -22.19 4.18 -5.18
C THR A 4 -23.10 2.95 -5.06
N GLY A 5 -24.42 3.15 -5.03
CA GLY A 5 -25.41 2.06 -5.05
C GLY A 5 -25.41 1.28 -6.36
N TRP A 6 -25.21 1.94 -7.51
CA TRP A 6 -25.07 1.29 -8.80
C TRP A 6 -23.80 0.44 -8.90
N ILE A 7 -22.67 0.95 -8.38
CA ILE A 7 -21.42 0.18 -8.34
C ILE A 7 -21.58 -1.04 -7.44
N LEU A 8 -22.04 -0.85 -6.20
CA LEU A 8 -22.22 -1.94 -5.23
C LEU A 8 -23.23 -2.98 -5.70
N GLY A 9 -24.37 -2.54 -6.23
CA GLY A 9 -25.39 -3.41 -6.79
C GLY A 9 -24.92 -4.13 -8.05
N GLY A 10 -24.18 -3.44 -8.92
CA GLY A 10 -23.60 -4.01 -10.13
C GLY A 10 -22.54 -5.06 -9.83
N THR A 11 -21.63 -4.81 -8.88
CA THR A 11 -20.65 -5.80 -8.41
C THR A 11 -21.34 -7.00 -7.76
N ALA A 12 -22.35 -6.77 -6.91
CA ALA A 12 -23.10 -7.86 -6.28
C ALA A 12 -23.82 -8.73 -7.32
N LEU A 13 -24.42 -8.13 -8.35
CA LEU A 13 -25.04 -8.87 -9.45
C LEU A 13 -24.03 -9.65 -10.28
N LEU A 14 -22.85 -9.08 -10.55
CA LEU A 14 -21.77 -9.76 -11.27
C LEU A 14 -21.21 -10.93 -10.46
N ASP A 15 -21.06 -10.79 -9.14
CA ASP A 15 -20.63 -11.86 -8.24
C ASP A 15 -21.68 -12.99 -8.19
N LEU A 16 -22.96 -12.63 -8.08
CA LEU A 16 -24.08 -13.58 -8.14
C LEU A 16 -24.17 -14.30 -9.49
N ALA A 17 -23.85 -13.61 -10.60
CA ALA A 17 -23.82 -14.20 -11.93
C ALA A 17 -22.65 -15.19 -12.13
N HIS A 18 -21.53 -15.01 -11.43
CA HIS A 18 -20.38 -15.93 -11.47
C HIS A 18 -20.50 -17.11 -10.49
N LEU A 19 -21.38 -17.01 -9.50
CA LEU A 19 -21.63 -18.03 -8.49
C LEU A 19 -21.93 -19.44 -9.07
N PRO A 20 -22.73 -19.60 -10.15
CA PRO A 20 -22.94 -20.90 -10.79
C PRO A 20 -21.67 -21.48 -11.43
N ALA A 21 -20.80 -20.63 -11.99
CA ALA A 21 -19.52 -21.05 -12.57
C ALA A 21 -18.55 -21.50 -11.48
N LEU A 22 -18.54 -20.81 -10.34
CA LEU A 22 -17.79 -21.20 -9.14
C LEU A 22 -18.29 -22.55 -8.59
N TYR A 23 -19.60 -22.74 -8.46
CA TYR A 23 -20.18 -24.01 -7.98
C TYR A 23 -19.82 -25.21 -8.88
N ARG A 24 -19.79 -25.01 -10.20
CA ARG A 24 -19.34 -26.04 -11.15
C ARG A 24 -17.84 -26.34 -11.01
N ALA A 25 -17.02 -25.34 -10.70
CA ALA A 25 -15.59 -25.52 -10.46
C ALA A 25 -15.32 -26.24 -9.11
N THR A 26 -16.13 -25.98 -8.08
CA THR A 26 -16.01 -26.60 -6.74
C THR A 26 -16.43 -28.07 -6.68
N GLY A 27 -17.15 -28.58 -7.70
CA GLY A 27 -17.55 -30.00 -7.77
C GLY A 27 -16.40 -30.98 -8.03
N ARG A 28 -15.18 -30.48 -8.31
CA ARG A 28 -13.98 -31.32 -8.43
C ARG A 28 -13.39 -31.54 -7.03
N PRO A 29 -13.06 -32.78 -6.63
CA PRO A 29 -12.45 -33.05 -5.34
C PRO A 29 -11.12 -32.32 -5.24
N VAL A 30 -11.10 -31.21 -4.49
CA VAL A 30 -9.87 -30.50 -4.15
C VAL A 30 -9.11 -31.40 -3.19
N ARG A 31 -7.94 -31.89 -3.62
CA ARG A 31 -7.06 -32.65 -2.72
C ARG A 31 -6.79 -31.78 -1.50
N GLY A 32 -7.11 -32.25 -0.28
CA GLY A 32 -6.94 -31.47 0.96
C GLY A 32 -5.52 -30.91 1.16
N ALA A 33 -4.52 -31.54 0.53
CA ALA A 33 -3.14 -31.06 0.47
C ALA A 33 -2.94 -29.72 -0.27
N VAL A 34 -3.89 -29.31 -1.13
CA VAL A 34 -3.83 -28.05 -1.92
C VAL A 34 -4.56 -26.91 -1.22
N VAL A 35 -5.57 -27.21 -0.39
CA VAL A 35 -6.39 -26.20 0.31
C VAL A 35 -5.53 -25.36 1.25
N ARG A 36 -4.72 -26.00 2.09
CA ARG A 36 -3.90 -25.30 3.09
C ARG A 36 -2.90 -24.32 2.45
N PRO A 37 -2.09 -24.70 1.45
CA PRO A 37 -1.21 -23.76 0.75
C PRO A 37 -1.95 -22.56 0.13
N VAL A 38 -3.08 -22.80 -0.55
CA VAL A 38 -3.87 -21.73 -1.17
C VAL A 38 -4.39 -20.75 -0.13
N VAL A 39 -5.00 -21.24 0.95
CA VAL A 39 -5.51 -20.39 2.03
C VAL A 39 -4.38 -19.61 2.69
N THR A 40 -3.23 -20.23 2.95
CA THR A 40 -2.09 -19.52 3.55
C THR A 40 -1.53 -18.43 2.64
N THR A 41 -1.44 -18.68 1.33
CA THR A 41 -0.97 -17.68 0.37
C THR A 41 -1.96 -16.52 0.30
N SER A 42 -3.26 -16.80 0.16
CA SER A 42 -4.30 -15.76 0.14
C SER A 42 -4.31 -14.91 1.41
N ALA A 43 -4.14 -15.53 2.59
CA ALA A 43 -4.06 -14.81 3.85
C ALA A 43 -2.84 -13.89 3.92
N LEU A 44 -1.67 -14.37 3.45
CA LEU A 44 -0.43 -13.58 3.44
C LEU A 44 -0.50 -12.41 2.45
N MET A 45 -1.09 -12.61 1.26
CA MET A 45 -1.30 -11.52 0.30
C MET A 45 -2.28 -10.48 0.87
N ALA A 46 -3.35 -10.93 1.54
CA ALA A 46 -4.32 -10.05 2.17
C ALA A 46 -3.73 -9.22 3.32
N CYS A 47 -2.64 -9.66 3.98
CA CYS A 47 -1.99 -8.88 5.03
C CYS A 47 -1.51 -7.51 4.52
N GLY A 48 -1.02 -7.42 3.28
CA GLY A 48 -0.61 -6.14 2.68
C GLY A 48 -1.79 -5.19 2.52
N ASP A 49 -2.90 -5.69 1.96
CA ASP A 49 -4.13 -4.89 1.77
C ASP A 49 -4.73 -4.43 3.11
N ILE A 50 -4.75 -5.33 4.11
CA ILE A 50 -5.23 -5.02 5.46
C ILE A 50 -4.31 -3.98 6.13
N ALA A 51 -2.99 -4.11 5.97
CA ALA A 51 -2.04 -3.14 6.52
C ALA A 51 -2.20 -1.76 5.89
N ALA A 52 -2.35 -1.67 4.57
CA ALA A 52 -2.57 -0.42 3.86
C ALA A 52 -3.91 0.23 4.27
N ALA A 53 -5.01 -0.52 4.21
CA ALA A 53 -6.33 -0.03 4.60
C ALA A 53 -6.37 0.37 6.08
N GLY A 54 -5.79 -0.46 6.96
CA GLY A 54 -5.68 -0.19 8.39
C GLY A 54 -4.87 1.07 8.69
N THR A 55 -3.76 1.29 7.97
CA THR A 55 -2.94 2.51 8.12
C THR A 55 -3.78 3.75 7.80
N VAL A 56 -4.45 3.75 6.66
CA VAL A 56 -5.29 4.87 6.22
C VAL A 56 -6.43 5.13 7.21
N SER A 57 -7.15 4.08 7.64
CA SER A 57 -8.24 4.20 8.62
C SER A 57 -7.78 4.75 9.97
N LEU A 58 -6.64 4.27 10.48
CA LEU A 58 -6.10 4.74 11.75
C LEU A 58 -5.61 6.18 11.66
N LEU A 59 -4.95 6.58 10.57
CA LEU A 59 -4.52 7.96 10.36
C LEU A 59 -5.72 8.92 10.26
N PHE A 60 -6.82 8.50 9.62
CA PHE A 60 -8.07 9.26 9.64
C PHE A 60 -8.64 9.41 11.05
N LEU A 61 -8.67 8.32 11.82
CA LEU A 61 -9.16 8.34 13.20
C LEU A 61 -8.32 9.29 14.06
N MET A 62 -6.99 9.21 13.94
CA MET A 62 -6.06 10.10 14.63
C MET A 62 -6.26 11.56 14.24
N LEU A 63 -6.45 11.85 12.95
CA LEU A 63 -6.67 13.21 12.47
C LEU A 63 -7.99 13.77 12.98
N GLY A 64 -9.07 12.98 12.92
CA GLY A 64 -10.38 13.33 13.45
C GLY A 64 -10.41 13.51 14.97
N ALA A 65 -9.55 12.80 15.71
CA ALA A 65 -9.39 12.95 17.15
C ALA A 65 -8.42 14.09 17.54
N SER A 66 -7.72 14.69 16.58
CA SER A 66 -6.75 15.76 16.83
C SER A 66 -7.40 17.15 16.77
N ARG A 67 -6.64 18.18 17.18
CA ARG A 67 -7.03 19.59 17.00
C ARG A 67 -7.22 20.01 15.53
N HIS A 68 -6.76 19.19 14.58
CA HIS A 68 -6.81 19.43 13.13
C HIS A 68 -7.93 18.65 12.43
N HIS A 69 -8.98 18.27 13.16
CA HIS A 69 -10.14 17.52 12.65
C HIS A 69 -10.77 18.12 11.38
N GLU A 70 -10.72 19.44 11.20
CA GLU A 70 -11.17 20.16 10.00
C GLU A 70 -10.40 19.79 8.73
N GLN A 71 -9.15 19.31 8.88
CA GLN A 71 -8.29 18.89 7.78
C GLN A 71 -8.59 17.47 7.28
N THR A 72 -9.56 16.77 7.88
CA THR A 72 -10.02 15.45 7.43
C THR A 72 -10.43 15.47 5.96
N GLY A 73 -11.04 16.57 5.49
CA GLY A 73 -11.39 16.75 4.08
C GLY A 73 -10.16 16.80 3.15
N HIS A 74 -9.05 17.37 3.61
CA HIS A 74 -7.81 17.44 2.82
C HIS A 74 -7.20 16.04 2.64
N LEU A 75 -7.14 15.27 3.72
CA LEU A 75 -6.67 13.89 3.70
C LEU A 75 -7.58 13.01 2.82
N TYR A 76 -8.89 13.22 2.87
CA TYR A 76 -9.85 12.53 2.01
C TYR A 76 -9.65 12.80 0.52
N LEU A 77 -9.46 14.06 0.12
CA LEU A 77 -9.17 14.40 -1.28
C LEU A 77 -7.86 13.75 -1.77
N MET A 78 -6.84 13.76 -0.93
CA MET A 78 -5.57 13.10 -1.21
C MET A 78 -5.76 11.59 -1.39
N ILE A 79 -6.56 10.94 -0.54
CA ILE A 79 -6.83 9.50 -0.62
C ILE A 79 -7.68 9.14 -1.84
N LEU A 80 -8.61 9.98 -2.26
CA LEU A 80 -9.31 9.78 -3.52
C LEU A 80 -8.34 9.79 -4.71
N ALA A 81 -7.44 10.76 -4.77
CA ALA A 81 -6.41 10.83 -5.82
C ALA A 81 -5.45 9.63 -5.75
N SER A 82 -5.02 9.26 -4.55
CA SER A 82 -4.19 8.09 -4.27
C SER A 82 -4.86 6.80 -4.71
N SER A 83 -6.14 6.62 -4.40
CA SER A 83 -6.89 5.43 -4.76
C SER A 83 -6.93 5.23 -6.27
N VAL A 84 -7.15 6.29 -7.06
CA VAL A 84 -7.08 6.19 -8.53
C VAL A 84 -5.69 5.74 -9.00
N LEU A 85 -4.63 6.35 -8.46
CA LEU A 85 -3.25 6.04 -8.83
C LEU A 85 -2.84 4.62 -8.43
N LEU A 86 -3.13 4.21 -7.19
CA LEU A 86 -2.76 2.90 -6.65
C LEU A 86 -3.59 1.78 -7.28
N ASN A 87 -4.88 1.99 -7.53
CA ASN A 87 -5.70 1.00 -8.26
C ASN A 87 -5.24 0.87 -9.72
N GLY A 88 -4.90 1.97 -10.39
CA GLY A 88 -4.34 1.94 -11.74
C GLY A 88 -3.00 1.19 -11.77
N PHE A 89 -2.12 1.47 -10.82
CA PHE A 89 -0.84 0.78 -10.67
C PHE A 89 -1.03 -0.71 -10.36
N GLY A 90 -1.90 -1.06 -9.41
CA GLY A 90 -2.23 -2.44 -9.07
C GLY A 90 -2.85 -3.21 -10.25
N TYR A 91 -3.67 -2.55 -11.07
CA TYR A 91 -4.19 -3.11 -12.31
C TYR A 91 -3.06 -3.44 -13.30
N LEU A 92 -2.11 -2.51 -13.50
CA LEU A 92 -0.94 -2.76 -14.35
C LEU A 92 -0.10 -3.92 -13.84
N LEU A 93 0.17 -3.99 -12.53
CA LEU A 93 0.90 -5.11 -11.94
C LEU A 93 0.22 -6.45 -12.21
N ARG A 94 -1.10 -6.53 -12.00
CA ARG A 94 -1.91 -7.73 -12.26
C ARG A 94 -1.91 -8.12 -13.74
N LEU A 95 -1.93 -7.15 -14.65
CA LEU A 95 -1.84 -7.39 -16.09
C LEU A 95 -0.50 -8.04 -16.47
N PHE A 96 0.60 -7.61 -15.84
CA PHE A 96 1.93 -8.18 -16.08
C PHE A 96 2.25 -9.42 -15.24
N GLN A 97 1.39 -9.81 -14.29
CA GLN A 97 1.59 -10.95 -13.39
C GLN A 97 1.91 -12.27 -14.08
N PRO A 98 1.25 -12.64 -15.20
CA PRO A 98 1.56 -13.88 -15.90
C PRO A 98 2.97 -13.87 -16.50
N HIS A 99 3.38 -12.76 -17.10
CA HIS A 99 4.71 -12.60 -17.71
C HIS A 99 5.80 -12.61 -16.64
N VAL A 100 5.61 -11.85 -15.55
CA VAL A 100 6.55 -11.81 -14.43
C VAL A 100 6.70 -13.21 -13.83
N SER A 101 5.61 -13.92 -13.56
CA SER A 101 5.67 -15.28 -13.00
C SER A 101 6.42 -16.27 -13.90
N LEU A 102 6.27 -16.17 -15.24
CA LEU A 102 7.01 -17.01 -16.19
C LEU A 102 8.50 -16.67 -16.22
N THR A 103 8.85 -15.38 -16.21
CA THR A 103 10.25 -14.93 -16.16
C THR A 103 10.91 -15.25 -14.83
N LEU A 104 10.17 -15.19 -13.72
CA LEU A 104 10.69 -15.54 -12.40
C LEU A 104 11.02 -17.03 -12.26
N ARG A 105 10.30 -17.92 -12.98
CA ARG A 105 10.60 -19.36 -13.02
C ARG A 105 11.92 -19.70 -13.72
N SER A 106 12.40 -18.84 -14.62
CA SER A 106 13.66 -19.06 -15.34
C SER A 106 14.87 -18.43 -14.64
N VAL A 107 14.66 -17.68 -13.56
CA VAL A 107 15.72 -17.03 -12.77
C VAL A 107 15.89 -17.79 -11.46
N ASP A 108 17.15 -17.97 -11.03
CA ASP A 108 17.44 -18.55 -9.72
C ASP A 108 16.83 -17.66 -8.61
N PRO A 109 15.87 -18.18 -7.80
CA PRO A 109 15.16 -17.40 -6.79
C PRO A 109 16.09 -16.72 -5.78
N ALA A 110 17.19 -17.38 -5.40
CA ALA A 110 18.15 -16.83 -4.45
C ALA A 110 18.92 -15.63 -5.03
N SER A 111 19.26 -15.68 -6.32
CA SER A 111 19.92 -14.58 -7.01
C SER A 111 19.03 -13.35 -7.17
N LEU A 112 17.74 -13.57 -7.45
CA LEU A 112 16.74 -12.52 -7.57
C LEU A 112 16.48 -11.86 -6.23
N ASP A 113 16.21 -12.65 -5.20
CA ASP A 113 15.96 -12.19 -3.84
C ASP A 113 17.11 -11.29 -3.37
N ARG A 114 18.35 -11.77 -3.48
CA ARG A 114 19.55 -10.98 -3.16
C ARG A 114 19.63 -9.67 -3.96
N ARG A 115 19.22 -9.65 -5.23
CA ARG A 115 19.26 -8.43 -6.06
C ARG A 115 18.17 -7.43 -5.66
N VAL A 116 16.95 -7.90 -5.42
CA VAL A 116 15.82 -7.06 -5.02
C VAL A 116 16.03 -6.54 -3.60
N VAL A 117 16.37 -7.42 -2.66
CA VAL A 117 16.73 -7.05 -1.28
C VAL A 117 17.85 -6.02 -1.28
N ARG A 118 18.92 -6.19 -2.06
CA ARG A 118 20.01 -5.19 -2.14
C ARG A 118 19.53 -3.80 -2.59
N ARG A 119 18.50 -3.72 -3.44
CA ARG A 119 17.92 -2.44 -3.90
C ARG A 119 16.98 -1.80 -2.88
N LEU A 120 16.44 -2.55 -1.91
CA LEU A 120 15.54 -2.00 -0.91
C LEU A 120 16.19 -0.97 0.04
N LEU A 121 17.46 -1.13 0.48
CA LEU A 121 18.12 -0.14 1.35
C LEU A 121 18.32 1.20 0.64
N PRO A 122 18.91 1.25 -0.56
CA PRO A 122 19.15 2.54 -1.20
C PRO A 122 17.81 3.22 -1.53
N VAL A 123 16.77 2.44 -1.90
CA VAL A 123 15.42 2.99 -2.09
C VAL A 123 14.83 3.51 -0.79
N ALA A 124 14.94 2.78 0.32
CA ALA A 124 14.45 3.22 1.62
C ALA A 124 15.21 4.46 2.13
N ALA A 125 16.54 4.48 1.99
CA ALA A 125 17.38 5.60 2.40
C ALA A 125 17.10 6.85 1.55
N ALA A 126 17.11 6.72 0.22
CA ALA A 126 16.76 7.81 -0.68
C ALA A 126 15.31 8.28 -0.47
N GLY A 127 14.39 7.33 -0.27
CA GLY A 127 12.99 7.56 0.05
C GLY A 127 12.80 8.33 1.35
N ALA A 128 13.56 8.00 2.39
CA ALA A 128 13.53 8.69 3.67
C ALA A 128 14.02 10.14 3.54
N VAL A 129 15.16 10.34 2.88
CA VAL A 129 15.71 11.68 2.62
C VAL A 129 14.76 12.50 1.76
N TRP A 130 14.22 11.90 0.71
CA TRP A 130 13.27 12.55 -0.19
C TRP A 130 11.96 12.91 0.50
N SER A 131 11.41 12.01 1.32
CA SER A 131 10.16 12.24 2.04
C SER A 131 10.34 13.32 3.12
N ALA A 132 11.49 13.33 3.81
CA ALA A 132 11.83 14.38 4.75
C ALA A 132 11.96 15.75 4.07
N GLY A 133 12.66 15.81 2.93
CA GLY A 133 12.77 17.04 2.13
C GLY A 133 11.42 17.52 1.58
N SER A 134 10.59 16.59 1.10
CA SER A 134 9.25 16.87 0.59
C SER A 134 8.33 17.39 1.69
N LEU A 135 8.40 16.81 2.90
CA LEU A 135 7.66 17.29 4.07
C LEU A 135 8.13 18.69 4.47
N ALA A 136 9.45 18.94 4.53
CA ALA A 136 9.99 20.26 4.86
C ALA A 136 9.52 21.33 3.85
N LEU A 137 9.53 20.99 2.56
CA LEU A 137 9.04 21.87 1.50
C LEU A 137 7.52 22.13 1.63
N ALA A 138 6.72 21.09 1.85
CA ALA A 138 5.27 21.21 2.03
C ALA A 138 4.93 22.04 3.27
N TRP A 139 5.60 21.80 4.38
CA TRP A 139 5.42 22.56 5.61
C TRP A 139 5.80 24.04 5.44
N TRP A 140 6.88 24.32 4.72
CA TRP A 140 7.27 25.69 4.37
C TRP A 140 6.24 26.37 3.45
N ALA A 141 5.74 25.65 2.44
CA ALA A 141 4.72 26.16 1.53
C ALA A 141 3.39 26.47 2.24
N GLU A 142 3.00 25.64 3.20
CA GLU A 142 1.81 25.88 4.05
C GLU A 142 2.02 27.13 4.93
N ARG A 143 3.19 27.25 5.59
CA ARG A 143 3.51 28.40 6.45
C ARG A 143 3.59 29.73 5.72
N THR A 144 4.05 29.72 4.48
CA THR A 144 4.15 30.92 3.63
C THR A 144 2.86 31.19 2.85
N ALA A 145 1.81 30.38 3.04
CA ALA A 145 0.56 30.45 2.30
C ALA A 145 0.74 30.44 0.77
N LEU A 146 1.76 29.73 0.29
CA LEU A 146 2.10 29.67 -1.13
C LEU A 146 1.01 28.95 -1.95
N ALA A 147 0.31 28.01 -1.33
CA ALA A 147 -0.81 27.29 -1.92
C ALA A 147 -1.87 26.95 -0.85
N PRO A 148 -3.14 26.69 -1.25
CA PRO A 148 -4.17 26.26 -0.32
C PRO A 148 -3.80 24.94 0.40
N PRO A 149 -4.12 24.78 1.69
CA PRO A 149 -3.79 23.57 2.47
C PRO A 149 -4.10 22.21 1.79
N PRO A 150 -5.28 21.98 1.17
CA PRO A 150 -5.53 20.70 0.50
C PRO A 150 -4.60 20.45 -0.69
N VAL A 151 -4.16 21.49 -1.38
CA VAL A 151 -3.21 21.39 -2.49
C VAL A 151 -1.83 21.02 -1.97
N VAL A 152 -1.40 21.60 -0.85
CA VAL A 152 -0.11 21.27 -0.22
C VAL A 152 -0.06 19.81 0.23
N VAL A 153 -1.14 19.31 0.86
CA VAL A 153 -1.26 17.90 1.26
C VAL A 153 -1.21 16.97 0.04
N LEU A 154 -1.92 17.33 -1.04
CA LEU A 154 -1.90 16.57 -2.28
C LEU A 154 -0.51 16.57 -2.93
N LEU A 155 0.17 17.72 -2.98
CA LEU A 155 1.52 17.84 -3.52
C LEU A 155 2.52 17.01 -2.73
N LEU A 156 2.43 17.02 -1.39
CA LEU A 156 3.27 16.15 -0.54
C LEU A 156 3.06 14.68 -0.91
N TYR A 157 1.81 14.24 -1.04
CA TYR A 157 1.52 12.87 -1.46
C TYR A 157 2.09 12.56 -2.86
N VAL A 158 1.90 13.45 -3.84
CA VAL A 158 2.43 13.28 -5.21
C VAL A 158 3.95 13.17 -5.20
N LEU A 159 4.63 13.96 -4.37
CA LEU A 159 6.08 13.85 -4.19
C LEU A 159 6.47 12.50 -3.59
N CYS A 160 5.64 11.88 -2.75
CA CYS A 160 5.88 10.54 -2.20
C CYS A 160 5.49 9.39 -3.15
N VAL A 161 4.73 9.63 -4.24
CA VAL A 161 4.32 8.57 -5.20
C VAL A 161 5.49 7.74 -5.75
N PRO A 162 6.63 8.32 -6.16
CA PRO A 162 7.77 7.54 -6.64
C PRO A 162 8.27 6.51 -5.62
N LEU A 163 8.24 6.85 -4.32
CA LEU A 163 8.60 5.93 -3.25
C LEU A 163 7.60 4.77 -3.19
N PHE A 164 6.29 5.07 -3.14
CA PHE A 164 5.23 4.06 -3.08
C PHE A 164 5.30 3.09 -4.26
N PHE A 165 5.50 3.62 -5.47
CA PHE A 165 5.54 2.79 -6.68
C PHE A 165 6.81 1.96 -6.75
N THR A 166 7.95 2.50 -6.31
CA THR A 166 9.22 1.76 -6.30
C THR A 166 9.19 0.64 -5.26
N VAL A 167 8.76 0.93 -4.03
CA VAL A 167 8.61 -0.07 -2.97
C VAL A 167 7.56 -1.11 -3.35
N GLY A 168 6.40 -0.69 -3.83
CA GLY A 168 5.34 -1.59 -4.33
C GLY A 168 5.83 -2.51 -5.46
N SER A 169 6.60 -1.99 -6.41
CA SER A 169 7.18 -2.80 -7.50
C SER A 169 8.18 -3.84 -6.99
N LEU A 170 9.06 -3.46 -6.05
CA LEU A 170 10.05 -4.39 -5.49
C LEU A 170 9.38 -5.46 -4.64
N ASN A 171 8.38 -5.08 -3.83
CA ASN A 171 7.61 -6.02 -3.03
C ASN A 171 6.81 -6.99 -3.90
N TYR A 172 6.23 -6.50 -4.98
CA TYR A 172 5.54 -7.34 -5.94
C TYR A 172 6.48 -8.43 -6.51
N LEU A 173 7.75 -8.12 -6.78
CA LEU A 173 8.72 -9.14 -7.21
C LEU A 173 9.03 -10.15 -6.10
N LEU A 174 9.17 -9.70 -4.85
CA LEU A 174 9.44 -10.57 -3.70
C LEU A 174 8.25 -11.48 -3.39
N GLU A 175 7.04 -10.95 -3.46
CA GLU A 175 5.78 -11.66 -3.21
C GLU A 175 5.59 -12.83 -4.19
N ASN A 176 6.03 -12.65 -5.44
CA ASN A 176 5.92 -13.65 -6.50
C ASN A 176 7.18 -14.55 -6.63
N ALA A 177 8.23 -14.33 -5.84
CA ALA A 177 9.49 -15.09 -5.94
C ALA A 177 9.44 -16.44 -5.19
N THR A 178 9.16 -16.41 -3.87
CA THR A 178 9.14 -17.61 -3.03
C THR A 178 8.12 -17.51 -1.88
N PRO A 179 7.68 -18.63 -1.28
CA PRO A 179 6.84 -18.60 -0.08
C PRO A 179 7.51 -17.95 1.15
N HIS A 180 8.84 -17.97 1.22
CA HIS A 180 9.58 -17.33 2.31
C HIS A 180 9.50 -15.81 2.18
N THR A 181 9.80 -15.28 0.99
CA THR A 181 9.74 -13.85 0.70
C THR A 181 8.32 -13.30 0.81
N LEU A 182 7.28 -14.09 0.49
CA LEU A 182 5.89 -13.74 0.75
C LEU A 182 5.58 -13.54 2.26
N ARG A 183 6.14 -14.37 3.13
CA ARG A 183 5.96 -14.20 4.59
C ARG A 183 6.73 -12.97 5.10
N ALA A 184 7.94 -12.75 4.60
CA ALA A 184 8.74 -11.58 4.91
C ALA A 184 8.05 -10.27 4.47
N THR A 185 7.46 -10.23 3.27
CA THR A 185 6.68 -9.08 2.80
C THR A 185 5.43 -8.86 3.64
N ALA A 186 4.71 -9.93 4.03
CA ALA A 186 3.56 -9.81 4.93
C ALA A 186 3.94 -9.25 6.32
N LEU A 187 5.01 -9.77 6.94
CA LEU A 187 5.50 -9.30 8.24
C LEU A 187 6.00 -7.86 8.17
N SER A 188 6.74 -7.53 7.12
CA SER A 188 7.23 -6.17 6.93
C SER A 188 6.11 -5.18 6.63
N ALA A 189 5.01 -5.58 5.98
CA ALA A 189 3.83 -4.73 5.79
C ALA A 189 3.17 -4.39 7.13
N LEU A 190 3.04 -5.36 8.03
CA LEU A 190 2.58 -5.13 9.41
C LEU A 190 3.54 -4.22 10.19
N GLY A 191 4.85 -4.39 10.01
CA GLY A 191 5.85 -3.50 10.61
C GLY A 191 5.78 -2.07 10.05
N GLY A 192 5.51 -1.91 8.75
CA GLY A 192 5.26 -0.63 8.11
C GLY A 192 4.01 0.06 8.66
N LEU A 193 2.91 -0.67 8.79
CA LEU A 193 1.68 -0.22 9.48
C LEU A 193 2.01 0.27 10.90
N LEU A 194 2.70 -0.55 11.69
CA LEU A 194 3.03 -0.19 13.08
C LEU A 194 3.87 1.09 13.13
N CYS A 195 4.87 1.21 12.25
CA CYS A 195 5.69 2.41 12.15
C CYS A 195 4.85 3.65 11.77
N ALA A 196 3.99 3.53 10.76
CA ALA A 196 3.09 4.62 10.34
C ALA A 196 2.14 5.05 11.47
N VAL A 197 1.59 4.10 12.23
CA VAL A 197 0.72 4.39 13.37
C VAL A 197 1.50 5.11 14.49
N LEU A 198 2.67 4.59 14.87
CA LEU A 198 3.50 5.19 15.92
C LEU A 198 3.95 6.60 15.56
N LEU A 199 4.38 6.81 14.31
CA LEU A 199 4.73 8.15 13.83
C LEU A 199 3.49 9.04 13.68
N GLY A 200 2.35 8.49 13.26
CA GLY A 200 1.08 9.18 13.17
C GLY A 200 0.64 9.77 14.52
N LEU A 201 0.81 9.02 15.62
CA LEU A 201 0.52 9.49 16.97
C LEU A 201 1.31 10.76 17.36
N VAL A 202 2.48 10.97 16.78
CA VAL A 202 3.33 12.14 17.06
C VAL A 202 3.12 13.24 16.02
N LEU A 203 3.09 12.87 14.74
CA LEU A 203 3.07 13.80 13.62
C LEU A 203 1.69 14.38 13.37
N VAL A 204 0.61 13.63 13.54
CA VAL A 204 -0.76 14.12 13.28
C VAL A 204 -1.19 15.22 14.27
N PRO A 205 -0.97 15.09 15.59
CA PRO A 205 -1.25 16.18 16.52
C PRO A 205 -0.39 17.43 16.26
N ALA A 206 0.85 17.25 15.77
CA ALA A 206 1.77 18.34 15.51
C ALA A 206 1.49 19.07 14.19
N LEU A 207 1.26 18.32 13.10
CA LEU A 207 1.27 18.78 11.71
C LEU A 207 -0.04 18.50 10.94
N GLY A 208 -1.05 17.92 11.58
CA GLY A 208 -2.34 17.64 10.95
C GLY A 208 -2.24 16.68 9.77
N ALA A 209 -2.88 17.04 8.65
CA ALA A 209 -2.92 16.21 7.45
C ALA A 209 -1.53 15.99 6.81
N LEU A 210 -0.60 16.95 6.90
CA LEU A 210 0.79 16.74 6.46
C LEU A 210 1.48 15.67 7.30
N GLY A 211 1.21 15.66 8.61
CA GLY A 211 1.70 14.64 9.53
C GLY A 211 1.20 13.24 9.17
N ALA A 212 -0.07 13.12 8.74
CA ALA A 212 -0.63 11.85 8.29
C ALA A 212 0.06 11.32 7.02
N VAL A 213 0.30 12.19 6.02
CA VAL A 213 1.00 11.78 4.79
C VAL A 213 2.46 11.42 5.07
N ALA A 214 3.14 12.17 5.93
CA ALA A 214 4.50 11.88 6.36
C ALA A 214 4.61 10.54 7.11
N ALA A 215 3.64 10.24 7.98
CA ALA A 215 3.55 8.96 8.68
C ALA A 215 3.36 7.80 7.70
N LEU A 216 2.50 7.97 6.69
CA LEU A 216 2.28 6.98 5.63
C LEU A 216 3.56 6.74 4.81
N ALA A 217 4.25 7.80 4.38
CA ALA A 217 5.54 7.69 3.69
C ALA A 217 6.61 6.98 4.53
N SER A 218 6.65 7.26 5.83
CA SER A 218 7.58 6.62 6.76
C SER A 218 7.26 5.15 7.01
N GLY A 219 5.97 4.78 6.99
CA GLY A 219 5.53 3.38 7.02
C GLY A 219 6.05 2.58 5.84
N GLU A 220 6.04 3.18 4.64
CA GLU A 220 6.56 2.55 3.42
C GLU A 220 8.09 2.43 3.42
N VAL A 221 8.79 3.43 3.97
CA VAL A 221 10.24 3.31 4.24
C VAL A 221 10.51 2.16 5.20
N ALA A 222 9.77 2.08 6.31
CA ALA A 222 9.94 1.02 7.30
C ALA A 222 9.60 -0.37 6.72
N HIS A 223 8.55 -0.45 5.91
CA HIS A 223 8.19 -1.66 5.17
C HIS A 223 9.36 -2.13 4.29
N ALA A 224 9.96 -1.23 3.50
CA ALA A 224 11.11 -1.54 2.64
C ALA A 224 12.36 -1.96 3.44
N VAL A 225 12.60 -1.40 4.62
CA VAL A 225 13.70 -1.78 5.52
C VAL A 225 13.45 -3.17 6.11
N LEU A 226 12.23 -3.46 6.54
CA LEU A 226 11.86 -4.71 7.20
C LEU A 226 11.69 -5.87 6.23
N ALA A 227 11.34 -5.63 4.96
CA ALA A 227 11.17 -6.67 3.93
C ALA A 227 12.47 -7.44 3.58
N ARG A 228 13.57 -7.10 4.24
CA ARG A 228 14.88 -7.75 4.14
C ARG A 228 15.08 -8.92 5.10
N LEU A 229 14.27 -8.97 6.16
CA LEU A 229 14.34 -9.94 7.25
C LEU A 229 13.57 -11.21 6.86
#